data_AF-A0A6J4KQB9-F1
#
_entry.id   AF-A0A6J4KQB9-F1
#
_cell.length_a   1.000
_cell.length_b   1.000
_cell.length_c   1.000
_cell.angle_alpha   90.00
_cell.angle_beta   90.00
_cell.angle_gamma   90.00
#
_symmetry.space_group_name_H-M   'P 1'
#
loop_
_entity.id
_entity.type
_entity.pdbx_description
1 polymer ?
#
loop_
_entity_poly.entity_id
_entity_poly.type
_entity_poly.pdbx_seq_one_letter_code
_entity_poly.pdbx_strand_id
1 'polypeptide(L)' 'MPASIDPERLSASTASADGAHTPQKQRGPVILRRGQVQQTTTDQRLLDSRGPSDWVHSDPWRVLRIQTEFV' A
#
# COMPACT_ATOMS: atom_id res chain seq x y z
N MET A 1 -8.05 -27.64 -50.91
CA MET A 1 -8.32 -27.85 -49.47
C MET A 1 -7.80 -26.66 -48.69
N PRO A 2 -8.61 -25.63 -48.38
CA PRO A 2 -8.25 -24.68 -47.34
C PRO A 2 -8.74 -25.22 -45.98
N ALA A 3 -7.83 -25.25 -45.00
CA ALA A 3 -8.14 -25.64 -43.63
C ALA A 3 -9.13 -24.65 -43.01
N SER A 4 -10.23 -25.18 -42.47
CA SER A 4 -11.19 -24.41 -41.67
C SER A 4 -10.47 -23.94 -40.40
N ILE A 5 -10.13 -22.66 -40.35
CA ILE A 5 -9.66 -22.02 -39.12
C ILE A 5 -10.88 -21.95 -38.21
N ASP A 6 -10.99 -22.90 -37.28
CA ASP A 6 -12.05 -22.92 -36.28
C ASP A 6 -11.98 -21.64 -35.42
N PRO A 7 -12.95 -20.72 -35.52
CA PRO A 7 -12.95 -19.47 -34.77
C PRO A 7 -13.15 -19.70 -33.26
N GLU A 8 -13.67 -20.86 -32.86
CA GLU A 8 -13.88 -21.26 -31.46
C GLU A 8 -12.58 -21.54 -30.70
N ARG A 9 -11.46 -21.80 -31.40
CA ARG A 9 -10.17 -22.12 -30.76
C ARG A 9 -9.48 -20.89 -30.13
N LEU A 10 -9.89 -19.68 -30.53
CA LEU A 10 -9.37 -18.42 -30.00
C LEU A 10 -10.13 -17.96 -28.75
N SER A 11 -11.38 -18.39 -28.57
CA SER A 11 -12.22 -18.01 -27.42
C SER A 11 -11.83 -18.73 -26.11
N ALA A 12 -11.21 -19.91 -26.21
CA ALA A 12 -10.80 -20.70 -25.04
C ALA A 12 -9.47 -20.26 -24.40
N SER A 13 -8.71 -19.36 -25.03
CA SER A 13 -7.38 -18.96 -24.55
C SER A 13 -7.35 -17.66 -23.74
N THR A 14 -8.47 -16.97 -23.57
CA THR A 14 -8.53 -15.72 -22.79
C THR A 14 -9.03 -15.91 -21.36
N ALA A 15 -9.40 -17.15 -20.97
CA ALA A 15 -9.96 -17.46 -19.65
C ALA A 15 -8.92 -17.83 -18.57
N SER A 16 -7.62 -17.74 -18.86
CA SER A 16 -6.56 -18.16 -17.93
C SER A 16 -5.41 -17.16 -17.88
N ALA A 17 -5.72 -15.88 -17.71
CA ALA A 17 -4.72 -14.86 -17.41
C ALA A 17 -5.19 -13.84 -16.36
N ASP A 18 -6.26 -14.14 -15.60
CA ASP A 18 -6.57 -13.37 -14.40
C ASP A 18 -5.78 -13.95 -13.22
N GLY A 19 -4.46 -13.84 -13.33
CA GLY A 19 -3.53 -14.23 -12.29
C GLY A 19 -3.73 -13.30 -11.11
N ALA A 20 -4.61 -13.70 -10.17
CA ALA A 20 -4.95 -13.00 -8.94
C ALA A 20 -3.78 -12.15 -8.44
N HIS A 21 -3.81 -10.85 -8.75
CA HIS A 21 -2.77 -9.93 -8.32
C HIS A 21 -2.83 -9.87 -6.81
N THR A 22 -1.93 -10.63 -6.17
CA THR A 22 -1.79 -10.62 -4.73
C THR A 22 -1.55 -9.17 -4.31
N PRO A 23 -2.38 -8.58 -3.43
CA PRO A 23 -2.28 -7.17 -3.12
C PRO A 23 -0.89 -6.88 -2.55
N GLN A 24 -0.19 -5.91 -3.15
CA GLN A 24 1.14 -5.47 -2.75
C GLN A 24 1.20 -3.94 -2.75
N LYS A 25 1.83 -3.36 -1.72
CA LYS A 25 2.02 -1.90 -1.60
C LYS A 25 3.44 -1.60 -1.11
N GLN A 26 4.12 -0.66 -1.75
CA GLN A 26 5.42 -0.15 -1.30
C GLN A 26 5.23 1.16 -0.52
N ARG A 27 5.88 1.28 0.64
CA ARG A 27 5.92 2.46 1.52
C ARG A 27 7.38 2.81 1.78
N GLY A 28 7.98 3.62 0.90
CA GLY A 28 9.41 3.89 0.93
C GLY A 28 10.23 2.58 0.86
N PRO A 29 11.09 2.27 1.85
CA PRO A 29 11.85 1.02 1.88
C PRO A 29 11.03 -0.22 2.29
N VAL A 30 9.77 -0.06 2.70
CA VAL A 30 8.93 -1.15 3.21
C VAL A 30 7.98 -1.70 2.14
N ILE A 31 7.92 -3.03 1.99
CA ILE A 31 6.97 -3.71 1.08
C ILE A 31 5.92 -4.48 1.90
N LEU A 32 4.65 -4.16 1.69
CA LEU A 32 3.49 -4.83 2.27
C LEU A 32 2.87 -5.76 1.22
N ARG A 33 2.46 -6.97 1.62
CA ARG A 33 1.84 -7.97 0.74
C ARG A 33 0.66 -8.65 1.41
N ARG A 34 -0.30 -9.15 0.62
CA ARG A 34 -1.46 -9.93 1.09
C ARG A 34 -2.18 -9.16 2.21
N GLY A 35 -2.45 -9.81 3.35
CA GLY A 35 -3.11 -9.21 4.51
C GLY A 35 -2.35 -8.07 5.21
N GLN A 36 -1.09 -7.81 4.84
CA GLN A 36 -0.34 -6.65 5.38
C GLN A 36 -0.73 -5.33 4.68
N VAL A 37 -1.39 -5.42 3.52
CA VAL A 37 -1.91 -4.23 2.83
C VAL A 37 -3.14 -3.74 3.58
N GLN A 38 -2.97 -2.64 4.30
CA GLN A 38 -4.06 -1.98 5.03
C GLN A 38 -5.05 -1.32 4.07
N GLN A 39 -6.33 -1.31 4.45
CA GLN A 39 -7.43 -0.72 3.67
C GLN A 39 -7.37 0.81 3.64
N THR A 40 -6.85 1.45 4.69
CA THR A 40 -6.71 2.90 4.77
C THR A 40 -5.30 3.36 4.40
N THR A 41 -5.16 4.64 4.03
CA THR A 41 -3.86 5.25 3.80
C THR A 41 -3.17 5.62 5.12
N THR A 42 -1.86 5.86 5.06
CA THR A 42 -1.11 6.37 6.22
C THR A 42 -1.54 7.80 6.52
N ASP A 43 -1.66 8.64 5.48
CA ASP A 43 -2.03 10.05 5.61
C ASP A 43 -3.44 10.22 6.16
N GLN A 44 -4.40 9.41 5.72
CA GLN A 44 -5.76 9.45 6.28
C GLN A 44 -5.74 9.22 7.79
N ARG A 45 -5.00 8.21 8.27
CA ARG A 45 -4.91 7.96 9.72
C ARG A 45 -4.20 9.08 10.48
N LEU A 46 -3.20 9.70 9.85
CA LEU A 46 -2.49 10.85 10.41
C LEU A 46 -3.39 12.07 10.55
N LEU A 47 -4.29 12.30 9.59
CA LEU A 47 -5.14 13.50 9.55
C LEU A 47 -6.48 13.33 10.30
N ASP A 48 -7.05 12.12 10.28
CA ASP A 48 -8.36 11.86 10.90
C ASP A 48 -8.26 11.65 12.42
N SER A 49 -7.07 11.24 12.92
CA SER A 49 -6.90 10.86 14.33
C SER A 49 -6.29 11.99 15.15
N ARG A 50 -6.99 12.44 16.21
CA ARG A 50 -6.39 13.23 17.29
C ARG A 50 -6.02 12.29 18.43
N GLY A 51 -4.78 11.80 18.40
CA GLY A 51 -4.22 10.93 19.44
C GLY A 51 -3.94 11.67 20.76
N PRO A 52 -3.56 10.94 21.82
CA PRO A 52 -3.17 11.53 23.11
C PRO A 52 -2.08 12.58 22.93
N SER A 53 -2.15 13.69 23.66
CA SER A 53 -1.17 14.78 23.60
C SER A 53 -0.11 14.71 24.70
N ASP A 54 -0.19 13.78 25.66
CA ASP A 54 0.68 13.76 26.84
C ASP A 54 2.18 13.65 26.51
N TRP A 55 2.52 13.06 25.37
CA TRP A 55 3.91 12.94 24.89
C TRP A 55 4.58 14.29 24.68
N VAL A 56 3.83 15.38 24.42
CA VAL A 56 4.39 16.74 24.29
C VAL A 56 4.92 17.29 25.62
N HIS A 57 4.64 16.63 26.74
CA HIS A 57 5.17 16.99 28.05
C HIS A 57 6.30 16.07 28.52
N SER A 58 6.70 15.11 27.69
CA SER A 58 7.81 14.20 27.97
C SER A 58 9.17 14.78 27.60
N ASP A 59 10.24 14.30 28.23
CA ASP A 59 11.61 14.73 27.93
C ASP A 59 12.05 14.43 26.48
N PRO A 60 11.67 13.31 25.83
CA PRO A 60 11.93 13.10 24.42
C PRO A 60 11.41 14.23 23.51
N TRP A 61 10.23 14.78 23.79
CA TRP A 61 9.72 15.92 23.02
C TRP A 61 10.51 17.20 23.24
N ARG A 62 10.94 17.47 24.48
CA ARG A 62 11.77 18.64 24.81
C ARG A 62 13.09 18.61 24.04
N VAL A 63 13.72 17.44 23.92
CA VAL A 63 14.95 17.25 23.14
C VAL A 63 14.73 17.58 21.66
N LEU A 64 13.62 17.13 21.06
CA LEU A 64 13.29 17.45 19.67
C LEU A 64 13.04 18.96 19.45
N ARG A 65 12.37 19.62 20.41
CA ARG A 65 12.16 21.07 20.44
C ARG A 65 13.49 21.82 20.40
N ILE A 66 14.39 21.49 21.32
CA ILE A 66 15.72 22.12 21.42
C ILE A 66 16.50 21.86 20.15
N GLN A 67 16.54 20.63 19.61
CA GLN A 67 17.25 20.33 18.37
C GLN A 67 16.75 21.20 17.20
N THR A 68 15.46 21.50 17.13
CA THR A 68 14.87 22.34 16.08
C THR A 68 15.31 23.81 16.19
N GLU A 69 15.68 24.29 17.39
CA GLU A 69 16.19 25.65 17.59
C GLU A 69 17.60 25.85 16.99
N PHE A 70 18.31 24.77 16.69
CA PHE A 70 19.66 24.79 16.12
C PHE A 70 19.74 24.40 14.63
N VAL A 71 18.59 24.20 13.97
CA VAL A 71 18.51 24.00 12.51
C VAL A 71 18.37 25.35 11.83
#